data_AF-A0A7L8W5U2-F1
#
_entry.id   AF-A0A7L8W5U2-F1
#
_cell.length_a   1.000
_cell.length_b   1.000
_cell.length_c   1.000
_cell.angle_alpha   90.00
_cell.angle_beta   90.00
_cell.angle_gamma   90.00
#
_symmetry.space_group_name_H-M   'P 1'
#
loop_
_entity.id
_entity.type
_entity.pdbx_description
1 polymer ?
#
loop_
_entity_poly.entity_id
_entity_poly.type
_entity_poly.pdbx_seq_one_letter_code
_entity_poly.pdbx_strand_id
1 'polypeptide(L)'
;MKDALLIARKLRSDETPERYQNDERMNELKELTRYQNRLIQDRSKNKNLYVRLLDIVFPELHSVVGDLHNNYVYELLTQYPTPAKIKRARLSSLLNISYLTADKAKNIQEAAVLTIGNLHQL
;
A
#
# COMPACT_ATOMS: atom_id res chain seq x y z
N MET A 1 -41.54 -15.49 -15.30
CA MET A 1 -41.68 -16.05 -16.67
C MET A 1 -42.15 -15.04 -17.73
N LYS A 2 -42.99 -14.04 -17.40
CA LYS A 2 -43.47 -13.04 -18.37
C LYS A 2 -42.37 -12.17 -18.99
N ASP A 3 -41.35 -11.80 -18.21
CA ASP A 3 -40.27 -10.93 -18.72
C ASP A 3 -39.38 -11.65 -19.74
N ALA A 4 -39.06 -12.92 -19.50
CA ALA A 4 -38.29 -13.73 -20.44
C ALA A 4 -39.00 -13.89 -21.79
N LEU A 5 -40.32 -14.09 -21.78
CA LEU A 5 -41.14 -14.18 -23.00
C LEU A 5 -41.19 -12.84 -23.75
N LEU A 6 -41.28 -11.73 -23.03
CA LEU A 6 -41.27 -10.38 -23.59
C LEU A 6 -39.91 -10.07 -24.25
N ILE A 7 -38.82 -10.41 -23.57
CA ILE A 7 -37.44 -10.27 -24.08
C ILE A 7 -37.24 -11.11 -25.34
N ALA A 8 -37.66 -12.37 -25.32
CA ALA A 8 -37.53 -13.28 -26.46
C ALA A 8 -38.35 -12.83 -27.69
N ARG A 9 -39.54 -12.26 -27.46
CA ARG A 9 -40.34 -11.66 -28.53
C ARG A 9 -39.68 -10.43 -29.13
N LYS A 10 -39.15 -9.55 -28.28
CA LYS A 10 -38.45 -8.33 -28.70
C LYS A 10 -37.19 -8.63 -29.50
N LEU A 11 -36.38 -9.59 -29.06
CA LEU A 11 -35.20 -10.09 -29.77
C LEU A 11 -35.51 -10.66 -31.16
N ARG A 12 -36.68 -11.30 -31.31
CA ARG A 12 -37.10 -11.90 -32.58
C ARG A 12 -37.64 -10.86 -33.57
N SER A 13 -38.21 -9.76 -33.07
CA SER A 13 -38.79 -8.69 -33.90
C SER A 13 -37.80 -7.58 -34.27
N ASP A 14 -36.62 -7.52 -33.65
CA ASP A 14 -35.57 -6.58 -34.04
C ASP A 14 -34.94 -7.00 -35.38
N GLU A 15 -35.38 -6.37 -36.48
CA GLU A 15 -34.88 -6.60 -37.84
C GLU A 15 -33.43 -6.10 -38.04
N THR A 16 -33.03 -5.16 -37.21
CA THR A 16 -31.63 -4.84 -36.96
C THR A 16 -31.45 -4.91 -35.45
N PRO A 17 -30.93 -6.01 -34.87
CA PRO A 17 -30.39 -5.87 -33.55
C PRO A 17 -29.42 -4.70 -33.65
N GLU A 18 -29.58 -3.66 -32.81
CA GLU A 18 -28.46 -2.77 -32.53
C GLU A 18 -27.37 -3.72 -32.06
N ARG A 19 -26.52 -4.13 -32.99
CA ARG A 19 -25.33 -4.92 -32.69
C ARG A 19 -24.69 -4.04 -31.66
N TYR A 20 -24.54 -4.53 -30.43
CA TYR A 20 -23.61 -3.92 -29.48
C TYR A 20 -22.33 -3.79 -30.28
N GLN A 21 -22.09 -2.61 -30.86
CA GLN A 21 -20.85 -2.32 -31.53
C GLN A 21 -19.91 -2.37 -30.34
N ASN A 22 -19.14 -3.45 -30.29
CA ASN A 22 -18.08 -3.60 -29.34
C ASN A 22 -17.14 -2.46 -29.69
N ASP A 23 -17.39 -1.30 -29.10
CA ASP A 23 -16.52 -0.16 -29.20
C ASP A 23 -15.29 -0.58 -28.42
N GLU A 24 -14.34 -1.14 -29.17
CA GLU A 24 -13.12 -1.73 -28.65
C GLU A 24 -12.40 -0.71 -27.76
N ARG A 25 -12.45 0.57 -28.13
CA ARG A 25 -11.91 1.69 -27.32
C ARG A 25 -12.66 1.86 -26.01
N MET A 26 -13.98 1.72 -26.01
CA MET A 26 -14.79 1.78 -24.78
C MET A 26 -14.49 0.60 -23.86
N ASN A 27 -14.20 -0.58 -24.41
CA ASN A 27 -13.83 -1.76 -23.62
C ASN A 27 -12.41 -1.65 -23.06
N GLU A 28 -11.44 -1.22 -23.87
CA GLU A 28 -10.08 -0.90 -23.41
C GLU A 28 -10.10 0.12 -22.27
N LEU A 29 -10.89 1.19 -22.41
CA LEU A 29 -11.04 2.20 -21.37
C LEU A 29 -11.59 1.60 -20.06
N LYS A 30 -12.62 0.76 -20.14
CA LYS A 30 -13.18 0.06 -18.98
C LYS A 30 -12.13 -0.84 -18.32
N GLU A 31 -11.33 -1.55 -19.10
CA GLU A 31 -10.26 -2.41 -18.58
C GLU A 31 -9.17 -1.60 -17.88
N LEU A 32 -8.72 -0.49 -18.48
CA LEU A 32 -7.75 0.43 -17.88
C LEU A 32 -8.29 1.02 -16.58
N THR A 33 -9.54 1.48 -16.53
CA THR A 33 -10.17 1.99 -15.31
C THR A 33 -10.25 0.91 -14.22
N ARG A 34 -10.65 -0.32 -14.57
CA ARG A 34 -10.67 -1.45 -13.62
C ARG A 34 -9.26 -1.77 -13.12
N TYR A 35 -8.26 -1.72 -13.98
CA TYR A 35 -6.87 -1.94 -13.60
C TYR A 35 -6.35 -0.85 -12.65
N GLN A 36 -6.60 0.42 -12.96
CA GLN A 36 -6.28 1.53 -12.06
C GLN A 36 -6.95 1.36 -10.68
N ASN A 37 -8.23 0.97 -10.65
CA ASN A 37 -8.93 0.72 -9.40
C ASN A 37 -8.32 -0.44 -8.60
N ARG A 38 -7.89 -1.52 -9.28
CA ARG A 38 -7.15 -2.62 -8.62
C ARG A 38 -5.85 -2.13 -8.02
N LEU A 39 -5.06 -1.33 -8.75
CA LEU A 39 -3.81 -0.75 -8.23
C LEU A 39 -4.05 0.16 -7.01
N ILE A 40 -5.12 0.96 -6.99
CA ILE A 40 -5.48 1.79 -5.83
C ILE A 40 -5.81 0.91 -4.62
N GLN A 41 -6.59 -0.16 -4.81
CA GLN A 41 -6.93 -1.11 -3.75
C GLN A 41 -5.69 -1.82 -3.21
N ASP A 42 -4.81 -2.29 -4.09
CA ASP A 42 -3.59 -3.01 -3.70
C ASP A 42 -2.61 -2.08 -2.99
N ARG A 43 -2.49 -0.80 -3.42
CA ARG A 43 -1.74 0.21 -2.68
C ARG A 43 -2.29 0.39 -1.26
N SER A 44 -3.61 0.43 -1.07
CA SER A 44 -4.21 0.54 0.26
C SER A 44 -3.92 -0.68 1.12
N LYS A 45 -4.05 -1.90 0.58
CA LYS A 45 -3.70 -3.14 1.27
C LYS A 45 -2.23 -3.15 1.69
N ASN A 46 -1.33 -2.76 0.79
CA ASN A 46 0.11 -2.73 1.08
C ASN A 46 0.46 -1.72 2.17
N LYS A 47 -0.18 -0.55 2.19
CA LYS A 47 -0.02 0.42 3.30
C LYS A 47 -0.45 -0.17 4.64
N ASN A 48 -1.60 -0.85 4.68
CA ASN A 48 -2.09 -1.49 5.90
C ASN A 48 -1.17 -2.63 6.37
N LEU A 49 -0.66 -3.45 5.45
CA LEU A 49 0.29 -4.52 5.76
C LEU A 49 1.61 -3.95 6.30
N TYR A 50 2.10 -2.86 5.72
CA TYR A 50 3.30 -2.16 6.17
C TYR A 50 3.17 -1.68 7.62
N VAL A 51 2.07 -0.99 7.96
CA VAL A 51 1.84 -0.54 9.33
C VAL A 51 1.72 -1.73 10.29
N ARG A 52 0.94 -2.75 9.93
CA ARG A 52 0.78 -3.96 10.76
C ARG A 52 2.11 -4.68 11.02
N LEU A 53 2.96 -4.78 9.99
CA LEU A 53 4.27 -5.40 10.14
C LEU A 53 5.15 -4.59 11.10
N LEU A 54 5.10 -3.26 11.02
CA LEU A 54 5.81 -2.40 11.94
C LEU A 54 5.26 -2.48 13.36
N ASP A 55 3.95 -2.62 13.55
CA ASP A 55 3.38 -2.83 14.90
C ASP A 55 3.88 -4.13 15.55
N ILE A 56 4.22 -5.15 14.74
CA ILE A 56 4.78 -6.41 15.24
C ILE A 56 6.28 -6.29 15.52
N VAL A 57 7.03 -5.71 14.58
CA VAL A 57 8.50 -5.73 14.58
C VAL A 57 9.09 -4.53 15.32
N PHE A 58 8.43 -3.37 15.28
CA PHE A 58 8.90 -2.12 15.88
C PHE A 58 7.76 -1.15 16.25
N PRO A 59 6.88 -1.52 17.21
CA PRO A 59 5.68 -0.73 17.53
C PRO A 59 5.98 0.69 18.00
N GLU A 60 7.15 0.93 18.61
CA GLU A 60 7.55 2.23 19.12
C GLU A 60 7.91 3.23 18.02
N LEU A 61 8.12 2.79 16.77
CA LEU A 61 8.52 3.68 15.70
C LEU A 61 7.47 4.76 15.43
N HIS A 62 6.18 4.41 15.47
CA HIS A 62 5.07 5.33 15.20
C HIS A 62 5.07 6.53 16.15
N SER A 63 5.35 6.32 17.44
CA SER A 63 5.35 7.40 18.44
C SER A 63 6.48 8.41 18.22
N VAL A 64 7.61 7.96 17.66
CA VAL A 64 8.77 8.82 17.39
C VAL A 64 8.62 9.60 16.09
N VAL A 65 8.10 8.96 15.03
CA VAL A 65 8.06 9.56 13.68
C VAL A 65 6.75 10.28 13.37
N GLY A 66 5.68 9.97 14.10
CA GLY A 66 4.32 10.50 13.90
C GLY A 66 3.58 9.86 12.72
N ASP A 67 4.13 9.97 11.51
CA ASP A 67 3.60 9.36 10.30
C ASP A 67 4.57 8.34 9.71
N LEU A 68 4.18 7.07 9.72
CA LEU A 68 4.97 5.94 9.20
C LEU A 68 5.10 5.97 7.67
N HIS A 69 4.24 6.68 6.95
CA HIS A 69 4.26 6.77 5.49
C HIS A 69 5.09 7.95 4.96
N ASN A 70 5.85 8.64 5.83
CA ASN A 70 6.75 9.69 5.40
C ASN A 70 7.95 9.11 4.61
N ASN A 71 8.42 9.83 3.61
CA ASN A 71 9.49 9.37 2.70
C ASN A 71 10.78 9.02 3.44
N TYR A 72 11.15 9.79 4.46
CA TYR A 72 12.36 9.50 5.25
C TYR A 72 12.23 8.20 6.05
N VAL A 73 11.01 7.80 6.45
CA VAL A 73 10.77 6.54 7.16
C VAL A 73 10.91 5.36 6.20
N TYR A 74 10.41 5.49 4.96
CA TYR A 74 10.67 4.48 3.93
C TYR A 74 12.16 4.35 3.61
N GLU A 75 12.89 5.46 3.49
CA GLU A 75 14.33 5.44 3.25
C GLU A 75 15.08 4.77 4.42
N LEU A 76 14.72 5.15 5.66
CA LEU A 76 15.24 4.53 6.88
C LEU A 76 15.06 3.02 6.87
N LEU A 77 13.85 2.54 6.63
CA LEU A 77 13.54 1.10 6.66
C LEU A 77 14.06 0.35 5.44
N THR A 78 14.32 1.05 4.33
CA THR A 78 15.01 0.46 3.17
C THR A 78 16.47 0.16 3.51
N GLN A 79 17.15 1.08 4.21
CA GLN A 79 18.54 0.88 4.64
C GLN A 79 18.65 -0.02 5.88
N TYR A 80 17.72 0.14 6.82
CA TYR A 80 17.70 -0.49 8.14
C TYR A 80 16.33 -1.14 8.43
N PRO A 81 16.01 -2.28 7.79
CA PRO A 81 14.68 -2.88 7.85
C PRO A 81 14.27 -3.46 9.21
N THR A 82 15.18 -3.49 10.20
CA THR A 82 14.91 -4.10 11.50
C THR A 82 15.44 -3.21 12.63
N PRO A 83 14.80 -3.20 13.82
CA PRO A 83 15.29 -2.45 14.97
C PRO A 83 16.71 -2.84 15.36
N ALA A 84 17.06 -4.11 15.25
CA ALA A 84 18.42 -4.59 15.53
C ALA A 84 19.48 -3.96 14.62
N LYS A 85 19.15 -3.73 13.34
CA LYS A 85 20.03 -3.02 12.40
C LYS A 85 20.11 -1.53 12.73
N ILE A 86 19.00 -0.90 13.10
CA ILE A 86 18.95 0.51 13.52
C ILE A 86 19.79 0.71 14.79
N LYS A 87 19.65 -0.17 15.78
CA LYS A 87 20.46 -0.17 17.02
C LYS A 87 21.96 -0.18 16.75
N ARG A 88 22.40 -1.00 15.78
CA ARG A 88 23.82 -1.14 15.40
C ARG A 88 24.31 -0.05 14.45
N ALA A 89 23.41 0.75 13.88
CA ALA A 89 23.76 1.80 12.94
C ALA A 89 24.55 2.92 13.64
N ARG A 90 25.50 3.52 12.92
CA ARG A 90 26.16 4.74 13.39
C ARG A 90 25.22 5.92 13.18
N LEU A 91 25.13 6.82 14.16
CA LEU A 91 24.28 8.01 14.08
C LEU A 91 24.58 8.86 12.82
N SER A 92 25.85 8.96 12.41
CA SER A 92 26.24 9.63 11.18
C SER A 92 25.61 9.03 9.92
N SER A 93 25.36 7.72 9.90
CA SER A 93 24.68 7.09 8.76
C SER A 93 23.18 7.32 8.80
N LEU A 94 22.58 7.45 9.98
CA LEU A 94 21.15 7.80 10.11
C LEU A 94 20.92 9.24 9.63
N LEU A 95 21.84 10.15 9.96
CA LEU A 95 21.79 11.56 9.53
C LEU A 95 21.93 11.78 8.02
N ASN A 96 22.38 10.77 7.27
CA ASN A 96 22.39 10.83 5.81
C ASN A 96 20.99 10.73 5.19
N ILE A 97 19.99 10.28 5.97
CA ILE A 97 18.60 10.18 5.53
C ILE A 97 18.01 11.59 5.48
N SER A 98 17.46 11.95 4.33
CA SER A 98 16.91 13.28 4.12
C SER A 98 15.76 13.56 5.09
N TYR A 99 15.70 14.78 5.65
CA TYR A 99 14.67 15.21 6.62
C TYR A 99 14.70 14.50 7.98
N LEU A 100 15.70 13.65 8.26
CA LEU A 100 15.90 13.07 9.59
C LEU A 100 16.80 13.97 10.45
N THR A 101 16.19 14.69 11.40
CA THR A 101 16.93 15.51 12.38
C THR A 101 17.71 14.62 13.35
N ALA A 102 18.83 15.12 13.88
CA ALA A 102 19.66 14.42 14.87
C ALA A 102 18.89 13.96 16.10
N ASP A 103 17.95 14.77 16.61
CA ASP A 103 17.15 14.40 17.77
C ASP A 103 16.22 13.22 17.46
N LYS A 104 15.57 13.24 16.29
CA LYS A 104 14.74 12.11 15.84
C LYS A 104 15.58 10.86 15.62
N ALA A 105 16.76 10.98 15.01
CA ALA A 105 17.66 9.84 14.81
C ALA A 105 18.07 9.19 16.14
N LYS A 106 18.39 9.99 17.16
CA LYS A 106 18.67 9.48 18.51
C LYS A 106 17.45 8.79 19.13
N ASN A 107 16.29 9.44 19.10
CA ASN A 107 15.06 8.88 19.66
C ASN A 107 14.67 7.56 18.98
N ILE A 108 14.83 7.45 17.66
CA ILE A 108 14.59 6.21 16.91
C ILE A 108 15.59 5.12 17.34
N GLN A 109 16.86 5.48 17.52
CA GLN A 109 17.88 4.53 17.95
C GLN A 109 17.66 4.05 19.39
N GLU A 110 17.26 4.95 20.29
CA GLU A 110 16.88 4.62 21.67
C GLU A 110 15.63 3.71 21.71
N ALA A 111 14.60 4.05 20.93
CA ALA A 111 13.42 3.20 20.77
C ALA A 111 13.78 1.82 20.23
N ALA A 112 14.73 1.72 19.28
CA ALA A 112 15.19 0.43 18.75
C ALA A 112 15.98 -0.40 19.76
N VAL A 113 16.59 0.22 20.78
CA VAL A 113 17.26 -0.49 21.88
C VAL A 113 16.25 -1.07 22.87
N LEU A 114 15.18 -0.32 23.13
CA LEU A 114 14.14 -0.64 24.11
C LEU A 114 12.94 -1.40 23.50
N THR A 115 12.97 -1.66 22.20
CA THR A 115 11.82 -2.22 21.49
C THR A 115 11.39 -3.55 22.09
N ILE A 116 10.08 -3.69 22.28
CA ILE A 116 9.45 -4.97 22.63
C ILE A 116 9.03 -5.76 21.38
N GLY A 117 9.23 -5.18 20.19
CA GLY A 117 8.91 -5.79 18.90
C GLY A 117 9.69 -7.08 18.68
N ASN A 118 9.00 -8.11 18.17
CA ASN A 118 9.55 -9.46 18.10
C ASN A 118 9.85 -9.84 16.65
N LEU A 119 11.13 -10.02 16.33
CA LEU A 119 11.56 -10.50 15.00
C LEU A 119 11.52 -12.04 14.90
N HIS A 120 11.46 -12.75 16.03
CA HIS A 120 11.57 -14.22 16.07
C HIS A 120 10.29 -14.98 15.63
N GLN A 121 9.26 -14.29 15.16
CA GLN A 121 7.96 -14.88 14.79
C GLN A 121 7.53 -14.68 13.33
N LEU A 122 8.46 -14.32 12.44
CA LEU A 122 8.24 -14.35 10.98
C LEU A 122 8.89 -15.57 10.34
#